data_AF-A0A0R2H1U2-F1
#
_entry.id   AF-A0A0R2H1U2-F1
#
_cell.length_a   1.000
_cell.length_b   1.000
_cell.length_c   1.000
_cell.angle_alpha   90.00
_cell.angle_beta   90.00
_cell.angle_gamma   90.00
#
_symmetry.space_group_name_H-M   'P 1'
#
loop_
_entity.id
_entity.type
_entity.pdbx_description
1 polymer ?
#
loop_
_entity_poly.entity_id
_entity_poly.type
_entity_poly.pdbx_seq_one_letter_code
_entity_poly.pdbx_strand_id
1 'polypeptide(L)'
;MGIFGTTMVCIAEWLLFIFPLYQAYLELDEQRDLLLANIDFDEIHNHAFADRKIHLRDLNQLKLLLTDEQKAALKAFNSLRNKAIAWFFVALAGYIKACSSTFEVMEHFSHHVNTWLFILIIVVLTAFALAFIVSRILTNQKVKAI
;
A
#
# COMPACT_ATOMS: atom_id res chain seq x y z
N MET A 1 26.33 6.11 16.97
CA MET A 1 26.83 6.14 15.58
C MET A 1 27.31 7.54 15.24
N GLY A 2 28.27 7.70 14.33
CA GLY A 2 28.62 9.01 13.78
C GLY A 2 27.50 9.53 12.85
N ILE A 3 27.50 10.83 12.57
CA ILE A 3 26.48 11.52 11.77
C ILE A 3 26.20 10.87 10.41
N PHE A 4 27.24 10.36 9.76
CA PHE A 4 27.14 9.63 8.49
C PHE A 4 26.32 8.35 8.64
N GLY A 5 26.57 7.56 9.69
CA GLY A 5 25.86 6.31 9.94
C GLY A 5 24.38 6.56 10.22
N THR A 6 24.07 7.54 11.06
CA THR A 6 22.69 7.94 11.38
C THR A 6 21.94 8.42 10.12
N THR A 7 22.62 9.20 9.27
CA THR A 7 22.03 9.69 8.01
C THR A 7 21.71 8.52 7.05
N MET A 8 22.60 7.55 6.92
CA MET A 8 22.37 6.37 6.07
C MET A 8 21.21 5.50 6.59
N VAL A 9 21.10 5.33 7.91
CA VAL A 9 19.96 4.63 8.52
C VAL A 9 18.67 5.39 8.24
N CYS A 10 18.65 6.71 8.40
CA CYS A 10 17.49 7.54 8.09
C CYS A 10 17.05 7.38 6.62
N ILE A 11 17.99 7.44 5.67
CA ILE A 11 17.69 7.20 4.26
C ILE A 11 17.09 5.79 4.06
N ALA A 12 17.71 4.76 4.63
CA ALA A 12 17.23 3.38 4.49
C ALA A 12 15.80 3.22 5.01
N GLU A 13 15.44 3.90 6.10
CA GLU A 13 14.11 3.84 6.69
C GLU A 13 13.06 4.58 5.87
N TRP A 14 13.41 5.72 5.27
CA TRP A 14 12.55 6.37 4.28
C TRP A 14 12.32 5.48 3.04
N LEU A 15 13.33 4.71 2.61
CA LEU A 15 13.15 3.74 1.51
C LEU A 15 12.24 2.57 1.93
N LEU A 16 12.30 2.14 3.20
CA LEU A 16 11.36 1.15 3.78
C LEU A 16 9.92 1.66 3.89
N PHE A 17 9.71 2.97 3.86
CA PHE A 17 8.38 3.54 3.68
C PHE A 17 7.98 3.54 2.20
N ILE A 18 8.82 4.13 1.34
CA ILE A 18 8.48 4.43 -0.05
C ILE A 18 8.21 3.17 -0.88
N PHE A 19 9.13 2.21 -0.89
CA PHE A 19 9.03 1.06 -1.79
C PHE A 19 7.95 0.06 -1.37
N PRO A 20 7.82 -0.32 -0.08
CA PRO A 20 6.71 -1.16 0.35
C PRO A 20 5.35 -0.51 0.11
N LEU A 21 5.22 0.82 0.25
CA LEU A 21 3.96 1.48 -0.08
C LEU A 21 3.63 1.41 -1.58
N TYR A 22 4.64 1.61 -2.42
CA TYR A 22 4.50 1.42 -3.86
C TYR A 22 4.18 -0.04 -4.24
N GLN A 23 4.81 -1.01 -3.58
CA GLN A 23 4.51 -2.43 -3.78
C GLN A 23 3.06 -2.76 -3.39
N ALA A 24 2.57 -2.21 -2.27
CA ALA A 24 1.17 -2.36 -1.88
C ALA A 24 0.23 -1.85 -2.97
N TYR A 25 0.55 -0.70 -3.60
CA TYR A 25 -0.20 -0.20 -4.75
C TYR A 25 -0.18 -1.18 -5.92
N LEU A 26 0.99 -1.74 -6.28
CA LEU A 26 1.11 -2.65 -7.43
C LEU A 26 0.24 -3.91 -7.27
N GLU A 27 0.20 -4.48 -6.07
CA GLU A 27 -0.63 -5.66 -5.77
C GLU A 27 -2.13 -5.32 -5.87
N LEU A 28 -2.54 -4.11 -5.45
CA LEU A 28 -3.93 -3.63 -5.61
C LEU A 28 -4.28 -3.32 -7.06
N ASP A 29 -3.32 -2.79 -7.83
CA ASP A 29 -3.49 -2.48 -9.25
C ASP A 29 -3.65 -3.78 -10.07
N GLU A 30 -2.87 -4.81 -9.76
CA GLU A 30 -3.04 -6.16 -10.33
C GLU A 30 -4.38 -6.79 -9.90
N GLN A 31 -4.78 -6.59 -8.64
CA GLN A 31 -6.08 -7.04 -8.15
C GLN A 31 -7.24 -6.37 -8.92
N ARG A 32 -7.13 -5.07 -9.22
CA ARG A 32 -8.11 -4.35 -10.05
C ARG A 32 -8.16 -4.94 -11.46
N ASP A 33 -7.01 -5.18 -12.08
CA ASP A 33 -6.96 -5.71 -13.45
C ASP A 33 -7.59 -7.12 -13.52
N LEU A 34 -7.38 -7.97 -12.51
CA LEU A 34 -8.06 -9.26 -12.40
C LEU A 34 -9.59 -9.13 -12.22
N LEU A 35 -10.06 -8.11 -11.50
CA LEU A 35 -11.50 -7.85 -11.39
C LEU A 35 -12.08 -7.43 -12.74
N LEU A 36 -11.44 -6.47 -13.41
CA LEU A 36 -11.92 -5.95 -14.69
C LEU A 36 -11.91 -7.01 -15.79
N ALA A 37 -10.98 -7.97 -15.75
CA ALA A 37 -10.93 -9.06 -16.72
C ALA A 37 -12.00 -10.14 -16.51
N ASN A 38 -12.51 -10.31 -15.28
CA ASN A 38 -13.41 -11.41 -14.92
C ASN A 38 -14.84 -10.98 -14.59
N ILE A 39 -15.13 -9.68 -14.62
CA ILE A 39 -16.45 -9.12 -14.31
C ILE A 39 -17.03 -8.47 -15.56
N ASP A 40 -18.20 -8.97 -15.99
CA ASP A 40 -19.09 -8.25 -16.88
C ASP A 40 -19.94 -7.28 -16.03
N PHE A 41 -19.63 -5.99 -16.13
CA PHE A 41 -20.29 -4.96 -15.32
C PHE A 41 -21.74 -4.70 -15.76
N ASP A 42 -22.13 -5.08 -16.99
CA ASP A 42 -23.52 -4.95 -17.46
C ASP A 42 -24.44 -5.99 -16.80
N GLU A 43 -23.91 -7.16 -16.43
CA GLU A 43 -24.68 -8.22 -15.77
C GLU A 43 -24.96 -7.89 -14.28
N ILE A 44 -24.05 -7.16 -13.62
CA ILE A 44 -24.17 -6.78 -12.20
C ILE A 44 -25.25 -5.72 -11.98
N HIS A 45 -25.47 -4.80 -12.93
CA HIS A 45 -26.49 -3.76 -12.80
C HIS A 45 -27.92 -4.34 -12.72
N ASN A 46 -28.15 -5.49 -13.34
CA ASN A 46 -29.45 -6.18 -13.31
C ASN A 46 -29.71 -6.96 -12.01
N HIS A 47 -28.69 -7.17 -11.17
CA HIS A 47 -28.81 -7.84 -9.86
C HIS A 47 -28.39 -6.90 -8.73
N ALA A 48 -29.10 -5.78 -8.60
CA ALA A 48 -29.01 -4.93 -7.42
C ALA A 48 -29.47 -5.69 -6.16
N PHE A 49 -28.52 -6.31 -5.47
CA PHE A 49 -28.47 -6.60 -4.04
C PHE A 49 -29.82 -6.58 -3.30
N ALA A 50 -30.69 -7.53 -3.61
CA ALA A 50 -31.90 -7.78 -2.84
C ALA A 50 -31.53 -8.47 -1.51
N ASP A 51 -31.10 -7.64 -0.56
CA ASP A 51 -31.54 -7.72 0.83
C ASP A 51 -31.22 -9.01 1.62
N ARG A 52 -29.95 -9.45 1.63
CA ARG A 52 -29.53 -10.52 2.57
C ARG A 52 -28.28 -10.17 3.36
N LYS A 53 -28.43 -10.16 4.69
CA LYS A 53 -27.33 -10.28 5.66
C LYS A 53 -26.70 -11.67 5.52
N ILE A 54 -25.73 -11.79 4.61
CA ILE A 54 -24.99 -13.04 4.40
C ILE A 54 -24.19 -13.35 5.68
N HIS A 55 -24.48 -14.47 6.33
CA HIS A 55 -23.70 -14.94 7.48
C HIS A 55 -22.39 -15.61 7.00
N LEU A 56 -21.35 -15.60 7.85
CA LEU A 56 -20.06 -16.28 7.57
C LEU A 56 -20.21 -17.77 7.24
N ARG A 57 -21.23 -18.44 7.80
CA ARG A 57 -21.58 -19.83 7.47
C ARG A 57 -22.06 -19.97 6.01
N ASP A 58 -22.86 -19.03 5.53
CA ASP A 58 -23.42 -19.05 4.17
C ASP A 58 -22.33 -18.81 3.13
N LEU A 59 -21.32 -17.97 3.43
CA LEU A 59 -20.17 -17.75 2.54
C LEU A 59 -19.35 -19.02 2.30
N ASN A 60 -19.19 -19.87 3.32
CA ASN A 60 -18.47 -21.13 3.16
C ASN A 60 -19.27 -22.16 2.36
N GLN A 61 -20.61 -22.15 2.47
CA GLN A 61 -21.47 -22.99 1.64
C GLN A 61 -21.52 -22.48 0.19
N LEU A 62 -21.62 -21.17 -0.03
CA LEU A 62 -21.55 -20.55 -1.35
C LEU A 62 -20.21 -20.82 -2.04
N LYS A 63 -19.10 -20.88 -1.29
CA LYS A 63 -17.80 -21.29 -1.84
C LYS A 63 -17.79 -22.69 -2.41
N LEU A 64 -18.63 -23.62 -1.91
CA LEU A 64 -18.74 -24.97 -2.46
C LEU A 64 -19.49 -25.00 -3.80
N LEU A 65 -20.39 -24.04 -4.01
CA LEU A 65 -21.19 -23.89 -5.23
C LEU A 65 -20.42 -23.21 -6.37
N LEU A 66 -19.28 -22.59 -6.09
CA LEU A 66 -18.42 -22.00 -7.10
C LEU A 66 -17.74 -23.09 -7.94
N THR A 67 -17.60 -22.84 -9.24
CA THR A 67 -16.75 -23.65 -10.11
C THR A 67 -15.29 -23.57 -9.67
N ASP A 68 -14.47 -24.56 -10.05
CA ASP A 68 -13.05 -24.56 -9.67
C ASP A 68 -12.29 -23.35 -10.23
N GLU A 69 -12.71 -22.86 -11.39
CA GLU A 69 -12.21 -21.63 -12.01
C GLU A 69 -12.55 -20.38 -11.17
N GLN A 70 -13.79 -20.24 -10.72
CA GLN A 70 -14.21 -19.15 -9.83
C GLN A 70 -13.51 -19.20 -8.47
N LYS A 71 -13.28 -20.40 -7.92
CA LYS A 71 -12.50 -20.58 -6.69
C LYS A 71 -11.05 -20.15 -6.88
N ALA A 72 -10.44 -20.48 -8.02
CA ALA A 72 -9.07 -20.09 -8.34
C ALA A 72 -8.96 -18.56 -8.48
N ALA A 73 -9.88 -17.92 -9.19
CA ALA A 73 -9.94 -16.46 -9.33
C ALA A 73 -10.12 -15.75 -7.97
N LEU A 74 -11.05 -16.23 -7.13
CA LEU A 74 -11.26 -15.70 -5.79
C LEU A 74 -10.02 -15.88 -4.88
N LYS A 75 -9.30 -16.99 -5.02
CA LYS A 75 -8.05 -17.23 -4.29
C LYS A 75 -6.95 -16.26 -4.74
N ALA A 76 -6.80 -16.04 -6.04
CA ALA A 76 -5.84 -15.08 -6.59
C ALA A 76 -6.15 -13.65 -6.11
N PHE A 77 -7.42 -13.24 -6.21
CA PHE A 77 -7.90 -11.95 -5.72
C PHE A 77 -7.60 -11.72 -4.23
N ASN A 78 -7.93 -12.69 -3.38
CA ASN A 78 -7.66 -12.58 -1.94
C ASN A 78 -6.17 -12.61 -1.62
N SER A 79 -5.37 -13.36 -2.39
CA SER A 79 -3.92 -13.42 -2.22
C SER A 79 -3.27 -12.07 -2.46
N LEU A 80 -3.60 -11.39 -3.58
CA LEU A 80 -3.10 -10.05 -3.89
C LEU A 80 -3.51 -9.03 -2.83
N ARG A 81 -4.76 -9.05 -2.37
CA ARG A 81 -5.22 -8.18 -1.28
C ARG A 81 -4.41 -8.40 0.01
N ASN A 82 -4.18 -9.65 0.38
CA ASN A 82 -3.43 -9.97 1.59
C ASN A 82 -1.96 -9.53 1.48
N LYS A 83 -1.34 -9.67 0.29
CA LYS A 83 0.00 -9.15 0.01
C LYS A 83 0.04 -7.63 0.09
N ALA A 84 -0.93 -6.94 -0.50
CA ALA A 84 -1.04 -5.49 -0.44
C ALA A 84 -1.11 -4.99 1.01
N ILE A 85 -1.93 -5.64 1.84
CA ILE A 85 -2.03 -5.34 3.28
C ILE A 85 -0.69 -5.58 3.99
N ALA A 86 0.00 -6.68 3.69
CA ALA A 86 1.31 -6.96 4.28
C ALA A 86 2.31 -5.84 3.94
N TRP A 87 2.41 -5.47 2.66
CA TRP A 87 3.30 -4.40 2.21
C TRP A 87 2.94 -3.03 2.78
N PHE A 88 1.64 -2.75 2.96
CA PHE A 88 1.18 -1.55 3.64
C PHE A 88 1.67 -1.49 5.10
N PHE A 89 1.59 -2.59 5.85
CA PHE A 89 2.11 -2.62 7.22
C PHE A 89 3.64 -2.52 7.28
N VAL A 90 4.37 -3.09 6.31
CA VAL A 90 5.81 -2.87 6.19
C VAL A 90 6.11 -1.39 5.95
N ALA A 91 5.36 -0.74 5.05
CA ALA A 91 5.52 0.69 4.79
C ALA A 91 5.24 1.54 6.03
N LEU A 92 4.17 1.21 6.77
CA LEU A 92 3.81 1.91 8.00
C LEU A 92 4.89 1.78 9.06
N ALA A 93 5.46 0.57 9.24
CA ALA A 93 6.59 0.35 10.14
C ALA A 93 7.82 1.16 9.69
N GLY A 94 8.13 1.15 8.39
CA GLY A 94 9.19 1.97 7.80
C GLY A 94 8.99 3.46 8.06
N TYR A 95 7.77 3.96 7.93
CA TYR A 95 7.42 5.37 8.16
C TYR A 95 7.64 5.81 9.61
N ILE A 96 7.17 4.99 10.57
CA ILE A 96 7.35 5.27 12.00
C ILE A 96 8.86 5.32 12.32
N LYS A 97 9.63 4.37 11.78
CA LYS A 97 11.08 4.32 11.97
C LYS A 97 11.76 5.54 11.35
N ALA A 98 11.41 5.89 10.11
CA ALA A 98 11.93 7.06 9.41
C ALA A 98 11.67 8.37 10.16
N CYS A 99 10.51 8.50 10.83
CA CYS A 99 10.24 9.64 11.71
C CYS A 99 11.22 9.68 12.89
N SER A 100 11.47 8.54 13.53
CA SER A 100 12.42 8.41 14.64
C SER A 100 13.85 8.72 14.23
N SER A 101 14.35 8.14 13.13
CA SER A 101 15.72 8.41 12.66
C SER A 101 15.91 9.81 12.11
N THR A 102 14.86 10.45 11.56
CA THR A 102 14.91 11.87 11.20
C THR A 102 15.16 12.73 12.44
N PHE A 103 14.52 12.41 13.57
CA PHE A 103 14.77 13.08 14.84
C PHE A 103 16.23 12.88 15.32
N GLU A 104 16.73 11.64 15.27
CA GLU A 104 18.14 11.34 15.62
C GLU A 104 19.14 12.10 14.75
N VAL A 105 18.90 12.22 13.44
CA VAL A 105 19.74 13.03 12.54
C VAL A 105 19.72 14.50 12.97
N MET A 106 18.56 15.04 13.34
CA MET A 106 18.45 16.43 13.78
C MET A 106 19.19 16.70 15.10
N GLU A 107 19.15 15.76 16.05
CA GLU A 107 19.90 15.89 17.31
C GLU A 107 21.42 15.99 17.10
N HIS A 108 21.97 15.34 16.06
CA HIS A 108 23.38 15.46 15.72
C HIS A 108 23.79 16.87 15.28
N PHE A 109 22.86 17.64 14.68
CA PHE A 109 23.13 19.00 14.21
C PHE A 109 22.78 20.08 15.25
N SER A 110 21.91 19.77 16.22
CA SER A 110 21.46 20.72 17.23
C SER A 110 21.07 19.99 18.52
N HIS A 111 21.69 20.35 19.65
CA HIS A 111 21.39 19.77 20.96
C HIS A 111 19.93 20.00 21.41
N HIS A 112 19.22 20.97 20.84
CA HIS A 112 17.79 21.20 21.06
C HIS A 112 17.05 21.20 19.74
N VAL A 113 16.36 20.10 19.45
CA VAL A 113 15.53 19.96 18.25
C VAL A 113 14.24 20.77 18.43
N ASN A 114 14.04 21.75 17.55
CA ASN A 114 12.78 22.50 17.49
C ASN A 114 11.66 21.60 16.94
N THR A 115 10.62 21.36 17.74
CA THR A 115 9.49 20.49 17.39
C THR A 115 8.76 20.93 16.12
N TRP A 116 8.58 22.23 15.89
CA TRP A 116 7.92 22.73 14.69
C TRP A 116 8.76 22.51 13.43
N LEU A 117 10.07 22.69 13.55
CA LEU A 117 11.00 22.39 12.47
C LEU A 117 11.01 20.89 12.15
N PHE A 118 10.98 20.03 13.16
CA PHE A 118 10.86 18.58 12.98
C PHE A 118 9.57 18.20 12.25
N ILE A 119 8.42 18.70 12.69
CA ILE A 119 7.13 18.45 12.03
C ILE A 119 7.16 18.94 10.58
N LEU A 120 7.71 20.13 10.33
CA LEU A 120 7.85 20.66 8.96
C LEU A 120 8.69 19.73 8.09
N ILE A 121 9.84 19.27 8.58
CA ILE A 121 10.72 18.33 7.85
C ILE A 121 9.98 17.03 7.54
N ILE A 122 9.28 16.44 8.51
CA ILE A 122 8.51 15.21 8.30
C ILE A 122 7.44 15.43 7.22
N VAL A 123 6.65 16.51 7.29
CA VAL A 123 5.62 16.81 6.29
C VAL A 123 6.23 16.95 4.90
N VAL A 124 7.35 17.66 4.78
CA VAL A 124 8.05 17.85 3.50
C VAL A 124 8.58 16.54 2.94
N LEU A 125 9.25 15.71 3.76
CA LEU A 125 9.78 14.41 3.33
C LEU A 125 8.66 13.44 2.93
N THR A 126 7.56 13.41 3.69
CA THR A 126 6.37 12.62 3.35
C THR A 126 5.75 13.10 2.04
N ALA A 127 5.64 14.41 1.82
CA ALA A 127 5.12 14.96 0.57
C ALA A 127 5.99 14.56 -0.63
N PHE A 128 7.33 14.63 -0.49
CA PHE A 128 8.25 14.17 -1.54
C PHE A 128 8.14 12.67 -1.80
N ALA A 129 8.06 11.85 -0.75
CA ALA A 129 7.87 10.41 -0.85
C ALA A 129 6.57 10.07 -1.60
N LEU A 130 5.45 10.70 -1.23
CA LEU A 130 4.17 10.49 -1.89
C LEU A 130 4.17 10.99 -3.33
N ALA A 131 4.77 12.15 -3.61
CA ALA A 131 4.91 12.68 -4.97
C ALA A 131 5.73 11.73 -5.86
N PHE A 132 6.81 11.16 -5.33
CA PHE A 132 7.59 10.13 -6.01
C PHE A 132 6.73 8.89 -6.33
N ILE A 133 5.99 8.37 -5.35
CA ILE A 133 5.10 7.21 -5.56
C ILE A 133 4.03 7.51 -6.62
N VAL A 134 3.36 8.67 -6.54
CA VAL A 134 2.36 9.09 -7.53
C VAL A 134 2.97 9.21 -8.92
N SER A 135 4.18 9.77 -9.05
CA SER A 135 4.87 9.85 -10.34
C SER A 135 5.09 8.47 -10.98
N ARG A 136 5.42 7.46 -10.16
CA ARG A 136 5.60 6.07 -10.58
C ARG A 136 4.28 5.44 -10.98
N ILE A 137 3.22 5.68 -10.21
CA ILE A 137 1.86 5.22 -10.51
C ILE A 137 1.40 5.77 -11.87
N LEU A 138 1.50 7.08 -12.08
CA LEU A 138 1.10 7.73 -13.33
C LEU A 138 1.90 7.21 -14.52
N THR A 139 3.19 6.95 -14.32
CA THR A 139 4.05 6.36 -15.36
C THR A 139 3.57 4.94 -15.71
N ASN A 140 3.27 4.12 -14.71
CA ASN A 140 2.79 2.75 -14.92
C ASN A 140 1.43 2.72 -15.65
N GLN A 141 0.51 3.62 -15.29
CA GLN A 141 -0.77 3.76 -15.98
C GLN A 141 -0.61 4.16 -17.45
N LYS A 142 0.31 5.08 -17.75
CA LYS A 142 0.61 5.46 -19.14
C LYS A 142 1.16 4.30 -19.95
N VAL A 143 2.01 3.46 -19.36
CA VAL A 143 2.55 2.27 -20.03
C VAL A 143 1.45 1.25 -20.31
N LYS A 144 0.50 1.05 -19.40
CA LYS A 144 -0.65 0.14 -19.61
C LYS A 144 -1.65 0.62 -20.66
N ALA A 145 -1.65 1.90 -21.01
CA ALA A 145 -2.56 2.48 -21.99
C ALA A 145 -2.04 2.41 -23.44
N ILE A 146 -0.78 2.01 -23.64
CA ILE A 146 -0.14 1.78 -24.94
C ILE A 146 -0.36 0.32 -25.34
#